data_AF-A0A9D8VLM5-F1
#
_entry.id   AF-A0A9D8VLM5-F1
#
_cell.length_a   1.000
_cell.length_b   1.000
_cell.length_c   1.000
_cell.angle_alpha   90.00
_cell.angle_beta   90.00
_cell.angle_gamma   90.00
#
_symmetry.space_group_name_H-M   'P 1'
#
loop_
_entity.id
_entity.type
_entity.pdbx_description
1 polymer ?
#
loop_
_entity_poly.entity_id
_entity_poly.type
_entity_poly.pdbx_seq_one_letter_code
_entity_poly.pdbx_strand_id
1 'polypeptide(L)' 'MDENRGVAIGLAIGAGVGIALDNLAVGIALGMVFGLLYDRKLRDRAGEPEPPAES' A
#
# COMPACT_ATOMS: atom_id res chain seq x y z
N MET A 1 -11.96 1.48 -10.15
CA MET A 1 -12.19 0.65 -8.94
C MET A 1 -10.82 0.29 -8.42
N ASP A 2 -10.07 1.23 -7.83
CA ASP A 2 -8.61 1.01 -7.66
C ASP A 2 -8.02 1.70 -6.41
N GLU A 3 -8.84 1.95 -5.40
CA GLU A 3 -8.42 2.71 -4.22
C GLU A 3 -7.66 1.87 -3.16
N ASN A 4 -7.53 0.55 -3.36
CA ASN A 4 -6.94 -0.37 -2.38
C ASN A 4 -5.74 -1.19 -2.90
N ARG A 5 -5.11 -0.76 -4.01
CA ARG A 5 -4.02 -1.52 -4.64
C ARG A 5 -2.83 -1.73 -3.69
N GLY A 6 -2.47 -0.72 -2.90
CA GLY A 6 -1.36 -0.83 -1.95
C GLY A 6 -1.60 -1.88 -0.85
N VAL A 7 -2.80 -1.91 -0.28
CA VAL A 7 -3.19 -2.88 0.75
C VAL A 7 -3.26 -4.29 0.18
N ALA A 8 -3.84 -4.48 -1.00
CA ALA A 8 -3.95 -5.80 -1.63
C ALA A 8 -2.57 -6.40 -1.95
N ILE A 9 -1.65 -5.60 -2.50
CA ILE A 9 -0.27 -6.03 -2.78
C ILE A 9 0.47 -6.34 -1.47
N GLY A 10 0.34 -5.46 -0.47
CA GLY A 10 0.94 -5.66 0.84
C GLY A 10 0.47 -6.96 1.51
N LEU A 11 -0.82 -7.26 1.45
CA LEU A 11 -1.39 -8.50 2.00
C LEU A 11 -0.93 -9.75 1.25
N ALA A 12 -0.88 -9.70 -0.08
CA ALA A 12 -0.43 -10.84 -0.88
C ALA A 12 1.04 -11.20 -0.58
N ILE A 13 1.92 -10.20 -0.51
CA ILE A 13 3.33 -10.39 -0.17
C ILE A 13 3.47 -10.82 1.29
N GLY A 14 2.79 -10.13 2.21
CA GLY A 14 2.84 -10.42 3.63
C GLY A 14 2.36 -11.84 3.98
N ALA A 15 1.28 -12.29 3.35
CA ALA A 15 0.79 -13.66 3.51
C ALA A 15 1.79 -14.69 2.95
N GLY A 16 2.34 -14.46 1.75
CA GLY A 16 3.35 -15.35 1.16
C GLY A 16 4.61 -15.48 2.02
N VAL A 17 5.15 -14.37 2.51
CA VAL A 17 6.32 -14.35 3.40
C VAL A 17 5.99 -14.95 4.76
N GLY A 18 4.82 -14.65 5.32
CA GLY A 18 4.36 -15.19 6.60
C GLY A 18 4.20 -16.72 6.58
N ILE A 19 3.66 -17.27 5.49
CA ILE A 19 3.57 -18.73 5.30
C ILE A 19 4.97 -19.33 5.16
N ALA A 20 5.87 -18.70 4.39
CA ALA A 20 7.23 -19.20 4.19
C ALA A 20 8.07 -19.23 5.48
N LEU A 21 7.79 -18.34 6.42
CA LEU A 21 8.46 -18.24 7.72
C LEU A 21 7.69 -18.96 8.85
N ASP A 22 6.59 -19.66 8.52
CA ASP A 22 5.67 -20.29 9.47
C ASP A 22 5.15 -19.32 10.56
N ASN A 23 5.07 -18.04 10.19
CA ASN A 23 4.64 -16.95 11.04
C ASN A 23 3.73 -15.99 10.26
N LEU A 24 2.52 -16.49 9.97
CA LEU A 24 1.51 -15.77 9.22
C LEU A 24 1.10 -14.45 9.88
N ALA A 25 1.03 -14.42 11.22
CA ALA A 25 0.65 -13.23 11.97
C ALA A 25 1.63 -12.07 11.72
N VAL A 26 2.93 -12.34 11.80
CA VAL A 26 3.97 -11.34 11.51
C VAL A 26 3.96 -10.95 10.03
N GLY A 27 3.81 -11.92 9.12
CA GLY A 27 3.74 -11.65 7.69
C GLY A 27 2.59 -10.72 7.30
N ILE A 28 1.37 -10.98 7.80
CA ILE A 28 0.20 -10.12 7.55
C ILE A 28 0.40 -8.74 8.18
N ALA A 29 0.92 -8.65 9.41
CA ALA A 29 1.16 -7.37 10.07
C ALA A 29 2.13 -6.48 9.26
N LEU A 30 3.26 -7.05 8.82
CA LEU A 30 4.24 -6.35 7.99
C LEU A 30 3.63 -5.99 6.62
N GLY A 31 2.93 -6.92 5.98
CA GLY A 31 2.25 -6.70 4.71
C GLY A 31 1.27 -5.53 4.75
N MET A 32 0.47 -5.43 5.82
CA MET A 32 -0.45 -4.31 6.01
C MET A 32 0.29 -2.98 6.23
N VAL A 33 1.33 -2.97 7.08
CA VAL A 33 2.12 -1.75 7.33
C VAL A 33 2.73 -1.22 6.04
N PHE A 34 3.41 -2.08 5.27
CA PHE A 34 4.02 -1.66 4.01
C PHE A 34 2.99 -1.28 2.95
N GLY A 35 1.88 -2.02 2.86
CA GLY A 35 0.79 -1.72 1.93
C GLY A 35 0.15 -0.36 2.18
N LEU A 36 -0.12 -0.03 3.45
CA LEU A 36 -0.68 1.28 3.84
C LEU A 36 0.31 2.43 3.63
N LEU A 37 1.60 2.23 3.93
CA LEU A 37 2.62 3.24 3.70
C LEU A 37 2.80 3.52 2.20
N TYR A 38 2.76 2.49 1.36
CA TYR A 38 2.86 2.63 -0.08
C TYR A 38 1.66 3.38 -0.65
N ASP A 39 0.45 3.05 -0.18
CA ASP A 39 -0.78 3.70 -0.58
C ASP A 39 -0.80 5.20 -0.23
N ARG A 40 -0.39 5.54 0.99
CA ARG A 40 -0.24 6.95 1.43
C ARG A 40 0.77 7.70 0.56
N LYS A 41 1.95 7.12 0.31
CA LYS A 41 2.99 7.75 -0.50
C LYS A 41 2.57 7.95 -1.96
N LEU A 42 1.72 7.07 -2.51
CA LEU A 42 1.16 7.24 -3.84
C LEU A 42 0.13 8.36 -3.89
N ARG A 43 -0.73 8.45 -2.87
CA ARG A 43 -1.73 9.52 -2.73
C ARG A 43 -1.09 10.90 -2.58
N ASP A 44 -0.03 11.01 -1.78
CA ASP A 44 0.70 12.27 -1.60
C ASP A 44 1.33 12.77 -2.92
N ARG A 45 1.72 11.86 -3.82
CA ARG A 45 2.25 12.22 -5.15
C ARG A 45 1.18 12.49 -6.20
N ALA A 46 -0.05 12.05 -5.96
CA ALA A 46 -1.19 12.36 -6.81
C ALA A 46 -1.86 13.70 -6.44
N GLY A 47 -1.34 14.39 -5.41
CA GLY A 47 -1.93 15.55 -4.75
C GLY A 47 -1.33 16.91 -5.11
N GLU A 48 -0.71 17.09 -6.28
CA GLU A 48 -0.47 18.43 -6.84
C GLU A 48 -1.46 18.67 -7.99
N PRO A 49 -2.66 19.23 -7.71
CA PRO A 49 -3.49 19.80 -8.76
C PRO A 49 -2.74 20.99 -9.38
N GLU A 50 -2.53 20.93 -10.69
CA GLU A 50 -1.95 22.00 -11.48
C GLU A 50 -2.70 23.31 -11.18
N PRO A 51 -2.01 24.41 -10.80
CA PRO A 51 -2.67 25.65 -10.44
C PRO A 51 -3.55 26.10 -11.62
N PRO A 52 -4.80 26.52 -11.37
CA PRO A 52 -5.69 26.93 -12.44
C PRO A 52 -5.02 28.08 -13.19
N ALA A 53 -4.84 27.90 -14.50
CA ALA A 53 -4.32 28.93 -15.37
C ALA A 53 -5.19 30.18 -15.21
N GLU A 54 -4.66 31.18 -14.49
CA GLU A 54 -5.26 32.51 -14.42
C GLU A 54 -5.44 33.01 -15.86
N SER A 55 -6.69 33.29 -16.21
CA SER A 55 -7.11 33.83 -17.52
C SER A 55 -7.24 35.34 -17.45
#